data_AF-A0A0F9HHP7-F1
#
_entry.id   AF-A0A0F9HHP7-F1
#
_cell.length_a   1.000
_cell.length_b   1.000
_cell.length_c   1.000
_cell.angle_alpha   90.00
_cell.angle_beta   90.00
_cell.angle_gamma   90.00
#
_symmetry.space_group_name_H-M   'P 1'
#
loop_
_entity.id
_entity.type
_entity.pdbx_description
1 polymer ?
#
loop_
_entity_poly.entity_id
_entity_poly.type
_entity_poly.pdbx_seq_one_letter_code
_entity_poly.pdbx_strand_id
1 'polypeptide(L)'
;MEPMFDNFDIIYCYTRKQAIEDGILIDVTITAQEAGFNWPVAITSAVWHRYIVPDEKLLNHGQCEQGRLWDVLVALLYASSQKSDSVIYFKVPF
;
A
#
# COMPACT_ATOMS: atom_id res chain seq x y z
N MET A 1 -19.90 -11.95 20.13
CA MET A 1 -19.83 -12.13 18.67
C MET A 1 -19.17 -13.47 18.48
N GLU A 2 -19.93 -14.49 18.10
CA GLU A 2 -19.33 -15.80 17.82
C GLU A 2 -18.44 -15.69 16.58
N PRO A 3 -17.27 -16.33 16.57
CA PRO A 3 -16.43 -16.39 15.37
C PRO A 3 -17.20 -17.03 14.23
N MET A 4 -17.21 -16.39 13.06
CA MET A 4 -17.93 -16.81 11.86
C MET A 4 -17.54 -18.23 11.35
N PHE A 5 -16.50 -18.85 11.92
CA PHE A 5 -15.87 -20.07 11.43
C PHE A 5 -15.86 -21.25 12.40
N ASP A 6 -16.57 -21.18 13.54
CA ASP A 6 -16.51 -22.24 14.58
C ASP A 6 -17.00 -23.62 14.11
N ASN A 7 -17.72 -23.71 12.99
CA ASN A 7 -18.23 -24.96 12.41
C ASN A 7 -17.54 -25.41 11.11
N PHE A 8 -16.42 -24.79 10.70
CA PHE A 8 -15.68 -25.17 9.48
C PHE A 8 -14.22 -25.51 9.78
N ASP A 9 -13.77 -26.67 9.28
CA ASP A 9 -12.35 -27.02 9.27
C ASP A 9 -11.59 -26.11 8.28
N ILE A 10 -10.78 -25.19 8.81
CA ILE A 10 -9.92 -24.33 7.99
C ILE A 10 -8.81 -25.18 7.37
N ILE A 11 -8.82 -25.32 6.04
CA ILE A 11 -7.81 -26.10 5.29
C ILE A 11 -6.51 -25.31 5.11
N TYR A 12 -6.61 -23.98 4.93
CA TYR A 12 -5.47 -23.09 4.72
C TYR A 12 -5.83 -21.65 5.07
N CYS A 13 -4.88 -20.92 5.66
CA CYS A 13 -5.00 -19.49 5.94
C CYS A 13 -3.70 -18.79 5.50
N TYR A 14 -3.85 -17.64 4.84
CA TYR A 14 -2.74 -16.79 4.44
C TYR A 14 -2.88 -15.41 5.07
N THR A 15 -1.95 -15.10 5.97
CA THR A 15 -2.01 -13.90 6.79
C THR A 15 -1.31 -12.73 6.11
N ARG A 16 -1.68 -11.50 6.51
CA ARG A 16 -0.95 -10.29 6.10
C ARG A 16 0.54 -10.38 6.41
N LYS A 17 0.91 -10.97 7.55
CA LYS A 17 2.32 -11.15 7.96
C LYS A 17 3.06 -12.03 6.95
N GLN A 18 2.49 -13.17 6.58
CA GLN A 18 3.07 -14.05 5.55
C GLN A 18 3.17 -13.34 4.20
N ALA A 19 2.16 -12.57 3.79
CA ALA A 19 2.22 -11.79 2.55
C ALA A 19 3.36 -10.76 2.53
N ILE A 20 3.71 -10.20 3.68
CA ILE A 20 4.86 -9.29 3.82
C ILE A 20 6.17 -10.07 3.81
N GLU A 21 6.26 -11.19 4.54
CA GLU A 21 7.44 -12.06 4.57
C GLU A 21 7.77 -12.64 3.18
N ASP A 22 6.74 -12.96 2.38
CA ASP A 22 6.86 -13.46 1.01
C ASP A 22 7.14 -12.33 -0.02
N GLY A 23 7.11 -11.06 0.41
CA GLY A 23 7.34 -9.91 -0.47
C GLY A 23 6.21 -9.62 -1.46
N ILE A 24 5.02 -10.22 -1.28
CA ILE A 24 3.83 -9.91 -2.08
C ILE A 24 3.29 -8.53 -1.70
N LEU A 25 3.27 -8.25 -0.40
CA LEU A 25 2.98 -6.95 0.18
C LEU A 25 4.27 -6.32 0.70
N ILE A 26 4.44 -5.03 0.45
CA ILE A 26 5.53 -4.23 0.98
C ILE A 26 4.96 -3.29 2.03
N ASP A 27 5.46 -3.43 3.25
CA ASP A 27 5.08 -2.56 4.37
C ASP A 27 5.68 -1.17 4.16
N VAL A 28 4.80 -0.17 4.10
CA VAL A 28 5.16 1.25 3.95
C VAL A 28 4.66 2.08 5.12
N THR A 29 4.39 1.42 6.26
CA THR A 29 3.74 2.03 7.43
C THR A 29 4.48 3.26 7.94
N ILE A 30 5.82 3.26 7.96
CA ILE A 30 6.61 4.41 8.44
C ILE A 30 6.30 5.65 7.60
N THR A 31 6.46 5.57 6.27
CA THR A 31 6.18 6.69 5.36
C THR A 31 4.70 7.06 5.33
N ALA A 32 3.81 6.08 5.47
CA ALA A 32 2.37 6.34 5.54
C ALA A 32 1.99 7.12 6.80
N GLN A 33 2.60 6.82 7.94
CA GLN A 33 2.40 7.59 9.18
C GLN A 33 2.87 9.03 9.01
N GLU A 34 4.04 9.25 8.41
CA GLU A 34 4.54 10.58 8.09
C GLU A 34 3.59 11.35 7.15
N ALA A 35 2.99 10.66 6.18
CA ALA A 35 2.02 11.24 5.26
C ALA A 35 0.64 11.53 5.89
N GLY A 36 0.35 10.99 7.09
CA GLY A 36 -0.89 11.25 7.84
C GLY A 36 -1.85 10.06 8.01
N PHE A 37 -1.43 8.83 7.67
CA PHE A 37 -2.24 7.64 7.93
C PHE A 37 -2.13 7.18 9.38
N ASN A 38 -3.27 6.86 10.00
CA ASN A 38 -3.35 6.35 11.37
C ASN A 38 -3.25 4.81 11.47
N TRP A 39 -3.19 4.11 10.34
CA TRP A 39 -3.24 2.65 10.27
C TRP A 39 -2.00 2.09 9.57
N PRO A 40 -1.59 0.84 9.83
CA PRO A 40 -0.55 0.19 9.04
C PRO A 40 -0.94 0.10 7.56
N VAL A 41 -0.04 0.51 6.68
CA VAL A 41 -0.27 0.55 5.23
C VAL A 41 0.73 -0.37 4.53
N ALA A 42 0.24 -1.19 3.61
CA ALA A 42 1.09 -1.92 2.68
C ALA A 42 0.60 -1.71 1.25
N ILE A 43 1.54 -1.77 0.30
CA ILE A 43 1.26 -1.76 -1.13
C ILE A 43 1.72 -3.07 -1.76
N THR A 44 1.22 -3.41 -2.94
CA THR A 44 1.68 -4.61 -3.63
C THR A 44 3.09 -4.42 -4.19
N SER A 45 3.86 -5.50 -4.28
CA SER A 45 5.17 -5.48 -4.94
C SER A 45 5.10 -4.99 -6.38
N ALA A 46 4.00 -5.26 -7.08
CA ALA A 46 3.76 -4.73 -8.41
C ALA A 46 3.70 -3.20 -8.44
N VAL A 47 3.05 -2.56 -7.45
CA VAL A 47 3.04 -1.09 -7.35
C VAL A 47 4.44 -0.57 -7.06
N TRP A 48 5.14 -1.22 -6.11
CA TRP A 48 6.49 -0.83 -5.74
C TRP A 48 7.46 -0.87 -6.91
N HIS A 49 7.64 -2.03 -7.54
CA HIS A 49 8.66 -2.20 -8.57
C HIS A 49 8.34 -1.53 -9.90
N ARG A 50 7.06 -1.31 -10.23
CA ARG A 50 6.67 -0.71 -11.51
C ARG A 50 6.50 0.81 -11.46
N TYR A 51 6.16 1.37 -10.30
CA TYR A 51 5.82 2.79 -10.20
C TYR A 51 6.61 3.55 -9.14
N ILE A 52 6.97 2.91 -8.01
CA ILE A 52 7.70 3.58 -6.93
C ILE A 52 9.19 3.58 -7.22
N VAL A 53 9.76 2.44 -7.60
CA VAL A 53 11.16 2.33 -8.02
C VAL A 53 11.33 3.08 -9.34
N PRO A 54 12.06 4.22 -9.36
CA PRO A 54 12.29 4.95 -10.60
C PRO A 54 13.25 4.19 -11.50
N ASP A 55 13.02 4.28 -12.81
CA ASP A 55 14.01 3.84 -13.80
C ASP A 55 15.20 4.83 -13.86
N GLU A 56 16.24 4.47 -14.61
CA GLU A 56 17.45 5.30 -14.74
C GLU A 56 17.14 6.69 -15.29
N LYS A 57 16.16 6.79 -16.20
CA LYS A 57 15.74 8.08 -16.76
C LYS A 57 15.15 8.94 -15.65
N LEU A 58 14.22 8.43 -14.86
CA LEU A 58 13.58 9.15 -13.76
C LEU A 58 14.59 9.53 -12.67
N LEU A 59 15.53 8.64 -12.33
CA LEU A 59 16.64 8.94 -11.41
C LEU A 59 17.46 10.15 -11.90
N ASN A 60 17.79 10.20 -13.19
CA ASN A 60 18.50 11.32 -13.79
C ASN A 60 17.69 12.63 -13.80
N HIS A 61 16.36 12.55 -13.68
CA HIS A 61 15.47 13.71 -13.49
C HIS A 61 15.21 14.03 -12.01
N GLY A 62 15.96 13.42 -11.08
CA GLY A 62 15.88 13.69 -9.65
C GLY A 62 14.73 13.00 -8.92
N GLN A 63 14.06 12.04 -9.55
CA GLN A 63 13.02 11.25 -8.90
C GLN A 63 13.63 10.19 -7.97
N CYS A 64 12.98 9.92 -6.85
CA CYS A 64 13.40 8.91 -5.89
C CYS A 64 12.21 8.08 -5.39
N GLU A 65 12.50 6.89 -4.85
CA GLU A 65 11.50 5.98 -4.29
C GLU A 65 10.65 6.66 -3.22
N GLN A 66 11.30 7.37 -2.28
CA GLN A 66 10.63 8.07 -1.19
C GLN A 66 9.65 9.12 -1.70
N GLY A 67 10.06 9.96 -2.67
CA GLY A 67 9.20 11.01 -3.23
C GLY A 67 8.01 10.43 -3.98
N ARG A 68 8.24 9.40 -4.80
CA ARG A 68 7.17 8.75 -5.55
C ARG A 68 6.19 8.00 -4.65
N LEU A 69 6.68 7.37 -3.58
CA LEU A 69 5.82 6.78 -2.55
C LEU A 69 4.96 7.84 -1.87
N TRP A 70 5.56 8.99 -1.55
CA TRP A 70 4.85 10.13 -0.97
C TRP A 70 3.72 10.62 -1.88
N ASP A 71 3.97 10.76 -3.19
CA ASP A 71 2.96 11.16 -4.16
C ASP A 71 1.74 10.21 -4.16
N VAL A 72 1.97 8.90 -4.11
CA VAL A 72 0.89 7.90 -4.02
C VAL A 72 0.10 8.05 -2.71
N LEU A 73 0.80 8.15 -1.59
CA LEU A 73 0.18 8.19 -0.26
C LEU A 73 -0.67 9.46 -0.08
N VAL A 74 -0.15 10.62 -0.48
CA VAL A 74 -0.88 11.89 -0.39
C VAL A 74 -2.08 11.90 -1.33
N ALA A 75 -1.94 11.39 -2.56
CA ALA A 75 -3.07 11.28 -3.49
C ALA A 75 -4.17 10.37 -2.94
N LEU A 76 -3.82 9.24 -2.32
CA LEU A 76 -4.78 8.35 -1.66
C LEU A 76 -5.44 9.03 -0.46
N LEU A 77 -4.66 9.69 0.41
CA LEU A 77 -5.19 10.37 1.60
C LEU A 77 -6.21 11.45 1.21
N TYR A 78 -5.87 12.26 0.19
CA TYR A 78 -6.78 13.27 -0.35
C TYR A 78 -8.03 12.66 -1.01
N ALA A 79 -7.90 11.52 -1.68
CA ALA A 79 -9.06 10.84 -2.25
C ALA A 79 -9.96 10.22 -1.15
N SER A 80 -9.38 9.75 -0.05
CA SER A 80 -10.11 9.18 1.09
C SER A 80 -10.84 10.21 1.94
N SER A 81 -10.39 11.47 1.97
CA SER A 81 -11.09 12.52 2.72
C SER A 81 -12.43 12.92 2.08
N GLN A 82 -12.62 12.57 0.81
CA GLN A 82 -13.82 12.91 0.03
C GLN A 82 -14.82 11.75 -0.10
N LYS A 83 -14.46 10.55 0.36
CA LYS A 83 -15.23 9.32 0.15
C LYS A 83 -15.22 8.46 1.40
N SER A 84 -16.34 7.79 1.69
CA SER A 84 -16.45 6.87 2.83
C SER A 84 -16.62 5.41 2.38
N ASP A 85 -16.01 5.05 1.26
CA ASP A 85 -16.07 3.69 0.70
C ASP A 85 -14.83 2.87 1.09
N SER A 86 -15.00 1.56 1.14
CA SER A 86 -13.94 0.57 1.33
C SER A 86 -12.93 0.52 0.16
N VAL A 87 -13.35 0.97 -1.02
CA VAL A 87 -12.51 1.03 -2.22
C VAL A 87 -12.47 2.45 -2.77
N ILE A 88 -11.27 3.02 -2.88
CA ILE A 88 -11.07 4.36 -3.38
C ILE A 88 -10.21 4.31 -4.64
N TYR A 89 -10.82 4.68 -5.77
CA TYR A 89 -10.09 4.95 -7.00
C TYR A 89 -9.54 6.38 -7.00
N PHE A 90 -8.27 6.52 -7.32
CA PHE A 90 -7.53 7.78 -7.46
C PHE A 90 -6.50 7.68 -8.59
N LYS A 91 -5.92 8.82 -8.99
CA LYS A 91 -4.90 8.90 -10.02
C LYS A 91 -3.64 9.53 -9.43
N VAL A 92 -2.49 9.04 -9.85
CA VAL A 92 -1.18 9.61 -9.52
C VAL A 92 -0.51 10.01 -10.83
N PRO A 93 0.00 11.26 -10.96
CA PRO A 93 0.65 11.71 -12.17
C PRO A 93 2.06 11.09 -12.26
N PHE A 94 2.16 9.95 -12.93
CA PHE A 94 3.41 9.30 -13.33
C PHE A 94 3.57 9.32 -14.84
#